data_AF-A0A538FED8-F1
#
_entry.id   AF-A0A538FED8-F1
#
_cell.length_a   1.000
_cell.length_b   1.000
_cell.length_c   1.000
_cell.angle_alpha   90.00
_cell.angle_beta   90.00
_cell.angle_gamma   90.00
#
_symmetry.space_group_name_H-M   'P 1'
#
loop_
_entity.id
_entity.type
_entity.pdbx_description
1 polymer ?
#
loop_
_entity_poly.entity_id
_entity_poly.type
_entity_poly.pdbx_seq_one_letter_code
_entity_poly.pdbx_strand_id
1 'polypeptide(L)'
;MNLWGRRRSALAMLLALTAAACGSTAYQHGKGLGAGGQTSAGNGLGAPGDSTASGAGGAASAASAGAPGASSSGRASGSAPGPVAPGSSQASGGGPSAAAHGSLGNPVGVTDTSIFIGLYYTVNGAAANQAIGGNGITQGDEKADQQILIDDINAHGGVAGRKLVPVWHQVDAVTTQTYAQIYQAMCADWTQDHHVFAAFGGPTDTLRQCLHNAGVLHITDDLTSSDSATFARFPYYTEISLMNLDRIAAEEVPALSAQGYFSGWDAALSQPGASPAKVGVLTYDSDTFVHAVKGVLLPALAGAGHPAADAAYVSYPQSQADAGNISAQVSSAILRFRQEGVDHVLIVDERALLTLFFLNQAESQHFFPRYGFNSQNGTEALLEPGDVPKEQVNGALGFGWAPIVDIPSTQDPDNGPYANDARRSCISLMKAHGQSYANPNAEAIALLNCNEFRLLKRALELGPTPISRDSFMAGLNRIGSSFQSTQTFAIRLDATHHDGAAAVRYWAYDGGCGCMRYTSGDQALP
;
A
#
# COMPACT_ATOMS: atom_id res chain seq x y z
N MET A 1 20.06 23.06 67.82
CA MET A 1 19.58 21.72 68.23
C MET A 1 19.64 20.80 67.01
N ASN A 2 20.62 19.88 67.03
CA ASN A 2 20.83 18.57 66.35
C ASN A 2 20.14 18.28 65.00
N LEU A 3 20.83 18.01 63.87
CA LEU A 3 21.81 16.95 63.47
C LEU A 3 21.17 15.65 62.90
N TRP A 4 21.60 15.28 61.67
CA TRP A 4 21.63 13.96 60.99
C TRP A 4 20.29 13.25 60.67
N GLY A 5 20.05 12.56 59.55
CA GLY A 5 20.90 12.10 58.42
C GLY A 5 20.67 10.59 58.16
N ARG A 6 20.19 10.19 56.96
CA ARG A 6 20.66 9.01 56.15
C ARG A 6 19.70 8.56 55.01
N ARG A 7 20.29 8.57 53.81
CA ARG A 7 20.14 7.70 52.62
C ARG A 7 19.18 6.50 52.70
N ARG A 8 18.34 6.36 51.65
CA ARG A 8 18.20 5.11 50.88
C ARG A 8 18.05 5.41 49.39
N SER A 9 19.02 4.91 48.62
CA SER A 9 18.92 4.72 47.18
C SER A 9 17.91 3.62 46.88
N ALA A 10 17.07 3.80 45.85
CA ALA A 10 16.48 2.72 45.10
C ALA A 10 16.25 3.20 43.66
N LEU A 11 16.99 2.57 42.73
CA LEU A 11 16.69 2.57 41.31
C LEU A 11 15.23 2.15 41.10
N ALA A 12 14.53 2.86 40.23
CA ALA A 12 13.44 2.29 39.45
C ALA A 12 13.61 2.81 38.01
N MET A 13 14.37 2.06 37.21
CA MET A 13 14.17 2.05 35.77
C MET A 13 12.75 1.54 35.53
N LEU A 14 11.85 2.43 35.10
CA LEU A 14 10.68 1.99 34.36
C LEU A 14 10.97 2.24 32.88
N LEU A 15 11.13 1.14 32.14
CA LEU A 15 11.05 1.13 30.69
C LEU A 15 9.66 1.65 30.30
N ALA A 16 9.61 2.88 29.80
CA ALA A 16 8.50 3.39 29.02
C ALA A 16 8.64 2.83 27.60
N LEU A 17 8.14 1.60 27.42
CA LEU A 17 7.85 1.05 26.09
C LEU A 17 6.48 1.59 25.70
N THR A 18 6.51 2.80 25.17
CA THR A 18 5.38 3.43 24.50
C THR A 18 5.52 3.24 23.00
N ALA A 19 4.52 3.72 22.30
CA ALA A 19 3.77 2.91 21.41
C ALA A 19 3.28 3.89 20.26
N ALA A 20 3.49 3.65 18.92
CA ALA A 20 2.62 3.99 17.70
C ALA A 20 2.53 2.97 16.43
N ALA A 21 1.38 2.77 15.70
CA ALA A 21 1.14 2.50 14.22
C ALA A 21 -0.16 1.73 13.77
N CYS A 22 -0.60 2.00 12.53
CA CYS A 22 -1.96 2.05 11.96
C CYS A 22 -2.25 1.03 10.82
N GLY A 23 -3.53 0.70 10.54
CA GLY A 23 -4.00 -0.13 9.39
C GLY A 23 -4.69 -1.45 9.78
N SER A 24 -5.78 -1.84 9.12
CA SER A 24 -6.57 -3.04 9.47
C SER A 24 -5.99 -4.37 8.99
N THR A 25 -4.78 -4.40 8.43
CA THR A 25 -4.12 -5.69 8.14
C THR A 25 -2.62 -5.53 7.87
N ALA A 26 -1.78 -5.91 8.83
CA ALA A 26 -0.84 -7.01 8.63
C ALA A 26 -0.17 -7.15 7.21
N TYR A 27 1.02 -6.56 7.05
CA TYR A 27 1.86 -6.31 5.86
C TYR A 27 2.32 -7.57 5.02
N GLN A 28 2.88 -7.55 3.79
CA GLN A 28 3.65 -8.71 3.21
C GLN A 28 4.94 -8.54 2.36
N HIS A 29 5.80 -9.59 2.48
CA HIS A 29 6.84 -10.28 1.64
C HIS A 29 7.81 -9.59 0.65
N GLY A 30 9.11 -9.83 0.88
CA GLY A 30 10.16 -10.05 -0.13
C GLY A 30 10.90 -11.38 0.15
N LYS A 31 11.29 -12.15 -0.88
CA LYS A 31 11.93 -13.48 -0.74
C LYS A 31 13.43 -13.37 -0.46
N GLY A 32 13.88 -14.08 0.58
CA GLY A 32 15.28 -14.21 0.96
C GLY A 32 16.11 -15.05 -0.02
N LEU A 33 17.32 -14.57 -0.31
CA LEU A 33 18.43 -15.39 -0.79
C LEU A 33 19.18 -15.95 0.43
N GLY A 34 19.31 -17.28 0.47
CA GLY A 34 19.95 -17.97 1.57
C GLY A 34 21.48 -17.84 1.58
N ALA A 35 22.04 -17.67 2.77
CA ALA A 35 23.34 -18.21 3.15
C ALA A 35 23.35 -18.41 4.68
N GLY A 36 23.74 -19.61 5.11
CA GLY A 36 23.58 -20.10 6.48
C GLY A 36 24.45 -19.42 7.53
N GLY A 37 24.05 -19.55 8.80
CA GLY A 37 24.83 -19.11 9.95
C GLY A 37 24.21 -19.62 11.25
N GLN A 38 25.01 -20.36 12.01
CA GLN A 38 24.63 -21.13 13.19
C GLN A 38 24.12 -20.27 14.35
N THR A 39 23.21 -20.86 15.12
CA THR A 39 22.80 -20.42 16.45
C THR A 39 23.97 -20.52 17.45
N SER A 40 24.33 -19.42 18.11
CA SER A 40 24.90 -19.49 19.45
C SER A 40 24.54 -18.24 20.25
N ALA A 41 23.86 -18.46 21.37
CA ALA A 41 23.52 -17.47 22.37
C ALA A 41 24.76 -17.03 23.17
N GLY A 42 24.80 -15.76 23.58
CA GLY A 42 25.80 -15.26 24.52
C GLY A 42 25.78 -13.74 24.73
N ASN A 43 25.20 -13.31 25.85
CA ASN A 43 25.31 -11.95 26.41
C ASN A 43 26.77 -11.53 26.65
N GLY A 44 27.09 -10.24 26.48
CA GLY A 44 28.24 -9.64 27.14
C GLY A 44 28.79 -8.36 26.52
N LEU A 45 28.57 -7.23 27.20
CA LEU A 45 29.26 -5.95 27.00
C LEU A 45 30.78 -6.09 27.22
N GLY A 46 31.57 -5.49 26.33
CA GLY A 46 33.01 -5.27 26.56
C GLY A 46 33.76 -4.78 25.31
N ALA A 47 34.24 -3.54 25.35
CA ALA A 47 35.35 -3.03 24.55
C ALA A 47 36.38 -2.42 25.51
N PRO A 48 37.64 -2.10 25.12
CA PRO A 48 38.33 -2.34 23.83
C PRO A 48 39.72 -3.01 24.00
N GLY A 49 40.36 -3.40 22.88
CA GLY A 49 41.77 -3.78 22.88
C GLY A 49 42.35 -3.99 21.48
N ASP A 50 43.23 -3.08 21.07
CA ASP A 50 44.07 -3.15 19.87
C ASP A 50 44.91 -4.43 19.81
N SER A 51 45.02 -5.03 18.63
CA SER A 51 46.29 -5.62 18.18
C SER A 51 46.32 -5.79 16.66
N THR A 52 47.35 -5.18 16.09
CA THR A 52 47.84 -5.36 14.73
C THR A 52 48.53 -6.72 14.58
N ALA A 53 48.31 -7.42 13.46
CA ALA A 53 49.36 -8.21 12.78
C ALA A 53 48.88 -8.78 11.43
N SER A 54 49.64 -8.39 10.42
CA SER A 54 49.80 -8.93 9.08
C SER A 54 50.29 -10.38 9.02
N GLY A 55 50.00 -11.11 7.92
CA GLY A 55 50.90 -12.19 7.45
C GLY A 55 50.30 -13.34 6.62
N ALA A 56 50.31 -13.14 5.30
CA ALA A 56 50.68 -14.08 4.22
C ALA A 56 50.41 -15.61 4.27
N GLY A 57 49.84 -16.10 3.16
CA GLY A 57 50.48 -17.16 2.34
C GLY A 57 49.79 -18.53 2.25
N GLY A 58 49.63 -19.04 1.03
CA GLY A 58 49.52 -20.49 0.77
C GLY A 58 48.54 -20.90 -0.34
N ALA A 59 49.08 -21.29 -1.50
CA ALA A 59 48.37 -21.78 -2.68
C ALA A 59 48.21 -23.32 -2.73
N ALA A 60 47.22 -23.81 -3.48
CA ALA A 60 47.19 -25.02 -4.35
C ALA A 60 45.71 -25.36 -4.67
N SER A 61 45.18 -25.20 -5.88
CA SER A 61 45.33 -26.02 -7.10
C SER A 61 44.67 -27.41 -7.02
N ALA A 62 43.53 -27.58 -7.70
CA ALA A 62 43.23 -28.75 -8.53
C ALA A 62 42.20 -28.39 -9.61
N ALA A 63 42.52 -28.72 -10.85
CA ALA A 63 41.82 -28.37 -12.07
C ALA A 63 41.15 -29.61 -12.71
N SER A 64 40.12 -29.37 -13.52
CA SER A 64 39.88 -29.98 -14.86
C SER A 64 38.65 -29.27 -15.46
N ALA A 65 38.79 -28.41 -16.48
CA ALA A 65 39.02 -28.69 -17.91
C ALA A 65 37.87 -29.51 -18.53
N GLY A 66 37.18 -29.10 -19.60
CA GLY A 66 37.33 -27.92 -20.45
C GLY A 66 36.20 -27.82 -21.48
N ALA A 67 35.78 -26.58 -21.77
CA ALA A 67 36.00 -25.84 -23.03
C ALA A 67 35.57 -26.45 -24.40
N PRO A 68 35.41 -25.61 -25.45
CA PRO A 68 34.14 -25.46 -26.17
C PRO A 68 34.29 -25.53 -27.71
N GLY A 69 33.24 -25.22 -28.48
CA GLY A 69 33.35 -25.03 -29.93
C GLY A 69 32.14 -24.29 -30.51
N ALA A 70 32.41 -23.15 -31.13
CA ALA A 70 31.45 -22.18 -31.64
C ALA A 70 31.18 -22.31 -33.15
N SER A 71 30.09 -21.64 -33.55
CA SER A 71 29.83 -20.91 -34.81
C SER A 71 29.87 -21.62 -36.18
N SER A 72 28.80 -21.43 -36.97
CA SER A 72 28.88 -20.62 -38.19
C SER A 72 27.54 -20.52 -38.95
N SER A 73 27.47 -19.45 -39.72
CA SER A 73 26.41 -18.85 -40.53
C SER A 73 26.02 -19.64 -41.80
N GLY A 74 24.84 -19.35 -42.34
CA GLY A 74 24.24 -20.06 -43.47
C GLY A 74 24.55 -19.52 -44.88
N ARG A 75 23.87 -20.10 -45.89
CA ARG A 75 23.49 -19.47 -47.17
C ARG A 75 22.62 -20.40 -48.04
N ALA A 76 21.82 -19.76 -48.89
CA ALA A 76 20.76 -20.30 -49.75
C ALA A 76 21.22 -20.67 -51.18
N SER A 77 20.36 -21.36 -51.94
CA SER A 77 20.07 -21.20 -53.40
C SER A 77 19.02 -22.27 -53.82
N GLY A 78 17.85 -21.96 -54.41
CA GLY A 78 17.58 -21.73 -55.85
C GLY A 78 17.20 -23.07 -56.56
N SER A 79 16.24 -23.27 -57.47
CA SER A 79 15.39 -22.45 -58.36
C SER A 79 14.26 -23.31 -59.00
N ALA A 80 13.24 -22.66 -59.59
CA ALA A 80 11.97 -23.14 -60.23
C ALA A 80 12.13 -23.78 -61.65
N PRO A 81 11.16 -23.86 -62.63
CA PRO A 81 9.68 -23.59 -62.70
C PRO A 81 8.77 -24.49 -63.64
N GLY A 82 7.42 -24.36 -63.50
CA GLY A 82 6.35 -24.32 -64.56
C GLY A 82 5.72 -25.63 -65.14
N PRO A 83 4.51 -25.64 -65.78
CA PRO A 83 3.62 -24.52 -66.20
C PRO A 83 2.08 -24.62 -65.89
N VAL A 84 1.40 -23.49 -66.17
CA VAL A 84 -0.05 -23.10 -66.27
C VAL A 84 -0.94 -23.99 -67.19
N ALA A 85 -2.30 -24.08 -67.18
CA ALA A 85 -3.50 -23.47 -66.55
C ALA A 85 -4.76 -24.35 -66.91
N PRO A 86 -6.02 -23.86 -66.95
CA PRO A 86 -7.00 -23.57 -65.88
C PRO A 86 -8.24 -24.50 -65.88
N GLY A 87 -9.00 -24.59 -64.77
CA GLY A 87 -10.26 -25.33 -64.74
C GLY A 87 -11.09 -25.09 -63.48
N SER A 88 -12.28 -24.54 -63.67
CA SER A 88 -13.33 -24.25 -62.69
C SER A 88 -14.00 -25.50 -62.10
N SER A 89 -14.24 -25.51 -60.78
CA SER A 89 -15.43 -26.15 -60.18
C SER A 89 -15.57 -25.82 -58.69
N GLN A 90 -16.77 -25.39 -58.31
CA GLN A 90 -17.26 -25.31 -56.93
C GLN A 90 -17.04 -26.62 -56.17
N ALA A 91 -16.55 -26.52 -54.94
CA ALA A 91 -16.84 -27.47 -53.88
C ALA A 91 -16.68 -26.77 -52.52
N SER A 92 -17.81 -26.57 -51.86
CA SER A 92 -17.95 -26.31 -50.43
C SER A 92 -17.31 -27.45 -49.62
N GLY A 93 -16.31 -27.13 -48.80
CA GLY A 93 -15.61 -28.06 -47.92
C GLY A 93 -15.21 -27.35 -46.62
N GLY A 94 -15.52 -27.98 -45.49
CA GLY A 94 -15.60 -27.35 -44.17
C GLY A 94 -14.28 -26.82 -43.61
N GLY A 95 -14.35 -25.60 -43.08
CA GLY A 95 -13.39 -25.11 -42.08
C GLY A 95 -13.73 -25.66 -40.69
N PRO A 96 -12.75 -25.79 -39.79
CA PRO A 96 -12.93 -26.46 -38.51
C PRO A 96 -14.01 -25.75 -37.70
N SER A 97 -15.05 -26.51 -37.35
CA SER A 97 -16.03 -26.15 -36.34
C SER A 97 -15.31 -25.62 -35.11
N ALA A 98 -15.61 -24.37 -34.75
CA ALA A 98 -15.37 -23.86 -33.41
C ALA A 98 -15.83 -24.94 -32.43
N ALA A 99 -14.88 -25.47 -31.66
CA ALA A 99 -15.20 -26.33 -30.54
C ALA A 99 -16.18 -25.54 -29.68
N ALA A 100 -17.40 -26.05 -29.62
CA ALA A 100 -18.43 -25.55 -28.74
C ALA A 100 -17.83 -25.54 -27.33
N HIS A 101 -17.63 -24.34 -26.77
CA HIS A 101 -17.43 -24.19 -25.35
C HIS A 101 -18.64 -24.84 -24.68
N GLY A 102 -18.39 -25.97 -24.02
CA GLY A 102 -19.41 -26.72 -23.32
C GLY A 102 -20.14 -25.81 -22.34
N SER A 103 -21.46 -26.01 -22.27
CA SER A 103 -22.39 -25.55 -21.23
C SER A 103 -21.73 -24.73 -20.11
N LEU A 104 -21.87 -23.41 -20.19
CA LEU A 104 -21.48 -22.46 -19.15
C LEU A 104 -22.17 -22.85 -17.84
N GLY A 105 -21.46 -23.54 -16.94
CA GLY A 105 -21.82 -23.51 -15.53
C GLY A 105 -21.82 -22.05 -15.07
N ASN A 106 -22.60 -21.75 -14.03
CA ASN A 106 -22.53 -20.43 -13.40
C ASN A 106 -21.05 -20.12 -13.07
N PRO A 107 -20.60 -18.86 -13.20
CA PRO A 107 -19.24 -18.51 -12.77
C PRO A 107 -19.09 -18.89 -11.29
N VAL A 108 -17.83 -19.15 -10.88
CA VAL A 108 -17.49 -19.46 -9.48
C VAL A 108 -18.16 -18.44 -8.55
N GLY A 109 -18.87 -18.93 -7.53
CA GLY A 109 -19.50 -18.09 -6.51
C GLY A 109 -20.76 -17.33 -6.93
N VAL A 110 -21.41 -17.69 -8.04
CA VAL A 110 -22.71 -17.13 -8.42
C VAL A 110 -23.75 -18.23 -8.60
N THR A 111 -24.95 -17.99 -8.09
CA THR A 111 -26.14 -18.83 -8.33
C THR A 111 -27.23 -18.00 -9.01
N ASP A 112 -28.39 -18.59 -9.23
CA ASP A 112 -29.55 -17.85 -9.74
C ASP A 112 -30.02 -16.76 -8.77
N THR A 113 -29.72 -16.91 -7.47
CA THR A 113 -30.23 -16.03 -6.41
C THR A 113 -29.15 -15.35 -5.58
N SER A 114 -27.87 -15.72 -5.73
CA SER A 114 -26.81 -15.31 -4.82
C SER A 114 -25.49 -15.02 -5.51
N ILE A 115 -24.71 -14.11 -4.94
CA ILE A 115 -23.30 -13.85 -5.24
C ILE A 115 -22.55 -13.95 -3.91
N PHE A 116 -21.59 -14.88 -3.84
CA PHE A 116 -20.78 -15.09 -2.64
C PHE A 116 -19.58 -14.14 -2.65
N ILE A 117 -19.35 -13.42 -1.55
CA ILE A 117 -18.28 -12.42 -1.42
C ILE A 117 -17.39 -12.79 -0.23
N GLY A 118 -16.09 -12.98 -0.47
CA GLY A 118 -15.08 -13.15 0.57
C GLY A 118 -14.80 -11.82 1.25
N LEU A 119 -15.00 -11.76 2.56
CA LEU A 119 -14.81 -10.57 3.38
C LEU A 119 -14.01 -10.94 4.62
N TYR A 120 -13.07 -10.08 5.02
CA TYR A 120 -12.39 -10.23 6.29
C TYR A 120 -12.64 -9.03 7.20
N TYR A 121 -12.48 -9.28 8.49
CA TYR A 121 -12.50 -8.25 9.52
C TYR A 121 -11.41 -8.55 10.52
N THR A 122 -10.86 -7.49 11.10
CA THR A 122 -9.74 -7.60 12.02
C THR A 122 -10.21 -7.48 13.47
N VAL A 123 -9.71 -8.38 14.32
CA VAL A 123 -9.88 -8.31 15.77
C VAL A 123 -8.55 -7.94 16.43
N ASN A 124 -8.63 -7.36 17.63
CA ASN A 124 -7.46 -6.89 18.40
C ASN A 124 -6.59 -5.85 17.67
N GLY A 125 -7.14 -5.18 16.64
CA GLY A 125 -6.41 -4.18 15.87
C GLY A 125 -5.94 -2.99 16.70
N ALA A 126 -6.74 -2.51 17.65
CA ALA A 126 -6.31 -1.47 18.59
C ALA A 126 -5.14 -1.92 19.49
N ALA A 127 -5.11 -3.20 19.91
CA ALA A 127 -4.00 -3.72 20.72
C ALA A 127 -2.73 -3.92 19.89
N ALA A 128 -2.86 -4.39 18.64
CA ALA A 128 -1.75 -4.46 17.70
C ALA A 128 -1.21 -3.07 17.39
N ASN A 129 -2.12 -2.11 17.14
CA ASN A 129 -1.79 -0.72 16.98
C ASN A 129 -1.01 -0.29 18.20
N GLN A 130 -1.53 -0.40 19.44
CA GLN A 130 -0.88 -0.10 20.74
C GLN A 130 0.43 -0.84 21.06
N ALA A 131 0.77 -1.92 20.38
CA ALA A 131 2.05 -2.61 20.58
C ALA A 131 3.22 -1.99 19.80
N ILE A 132 2.97 -1.54 18.56
CA ILE A 132 3.93 -0.72 17.81
C ILE A 132 3.77 0.69 18.26
N GLY A 133 2.49 1.06 18.34
CA GLY A 133 1.77 1.58 19.45
C GLY A 133 0.70 2.69 19.31
N GLY A 134 -0.04 2.71 18.19
CA GLY A 134 -0.89 3.85 17.79
C GLY A 134 -1.94 4.01 18.87
N ASN A 135 -1.84 5.05 19.69
CA ASN A 135 -2.63 5.11 20.91
C ASN A 135 -4.04 5.62 20.59
N GLY A 136 -4.15 6.45 19.55
CA GLY A 136 -5.41 7.00 19.09
C GLY A 136 -6.04 6.25 17.92
N ILE A 137 -5.46 5.15 17.44
CA ILE A 137 -5.88 4.47 16.20
C ILE A 137 -6.76 3.25 16.47
N THR A 138 -7.89 3.17 15.77
CA THR A 138 -8.80 2.01 15.76
C THR A 138 -9.36 1.77 14.36
N GLN A 139 -9.72 0.54 14.06
CA GLN A 139 -10.34 0.12 12.80
C GLN A 139 -11.87 0.26 12.80
N GLY A 140 -12.50 0.49 13.96
CA GLY A 140 -13.95 0.42 14.09
C GLY A 140 -14.48 -1.02 14.14
N ASP A 141 -15.75 -1.22 13.82
CA ASP A 141 -16.39 -2.54 13.71
C ASP A 141 -16.59 -2.89 12.23
N GLU A 142 -15.48 -3.28 11.59
CA GLU A 142 -15.45 -3.57 10.14
C GLU A 142 -16.52 -4.58 9.71
N LYS A 143 -16.75 -5.60 10.54
CA LYS A 143 -17.74 -6.64 10.24
C LYS A 143 -19.15 -6.05 10.24
N ALA A 144 -19.47 -5.20 11.22
CA ALA A 144 -20.78 -4.57 11.28
C ALA A 144 -20.97 -3.56 10.12
N ASP A 145 -19.94 -2.77 9.78
CA ASP A 145 -19.99 -1.83 8.65
C ASP A 145 -20.26 -2.57 7.33
N GLN A 146 -19.50 -3.64 7.06
CA GLN A 146 -19.68 -4.46 5.86
C GLN A 146 -21.05 -5.18 5.87
N GLN A 147 -21.54 -5.66 7.02
CA GLN A 147 -22.86 -6.29 7.12
C GLN A 147 -23.99 -5.31 6.83
N ILE A 148 -23.91 -4.06 7.30
CA ILE A 148 -24.88 -3.00 7.03
C ILE A 148 -25.01 -2.77 5.52
N LEU A 149 -23.88 -2.69 4.81
CA LEU A 149 -23.86 -2.51 3.36
C LEU A 149 -24.51 -3.67 2.61
N ILE A 150 -24.22 -4.90 3.02
CA ILE A 150 -24.82 -6.10 2.44
C ILE A 150 -26.33 -6.12 2.64
N ASP A 151 -26.79 -5.82 3.85
CA ASP A 151 -28.20 -5.82 4.20
C ASP A 151 -28.97 -4.75 3.42
N ASP A 152 -28.41 -3.55 3.30
CA ASP A 152 -28.99 -2.46 2.49
C ASP A 152 -29.08 -2.85 1.00
N ILE A 153 -28.00 -3.37 0.42
CA ILE A 153 -27.98 -3.82 -0.98
C ILE A 153 -29.02 -4.93 -1.20
N ASN A 154 -29.08 -5.91 -0.30
CA ASN A 154 -30.01 -7.03 -0.39
C ASN A 154 -31.47 -6.60 -0.22
N ALA A 155 -31.76 -5.65 0.66
CA ALA A 155 -33.09 -5.07 0.85
C ALA A 155 -33.57 -4.33 -0.41
N HIS A 156 -32.65 -3.76 -1.19
CA HIS A 156 -32.93 -3.05 -2.43
C HIS A 156 -32.82 -3.91 -3.70
N GLY A 157 -32.99 -5.24 -3.57
CA GLY A 157 -33.05 -6.17 -4.71
C GLY A 157 -31.71 -6.81 -5.09
N GLY A 158 -30.66 -6.53 -4.33
CA GLY A 158 -29.33 -7.12 -4.52
C GLY A 158 -28.58 -6.55 -5.73
N VAL A 159 -27.69 -7.35 -6.29
CA VAL A 159 -26.90 -7.01 -7.48
C VAL A 159 -27.37 -7.87 -8.65
N ALA A 160 -27.88 -7.23 -9.70
CA ALA A 160 -28.46 -7.91 -10.85
C ALA A 160 -29.49 -9.00 -10.45
N GLY A 161 -30.33 -8.70 -9.45
CA GLY A 161 -31.38 -9.58 -8.93
C GLY A 161 -30.90 -10.69 -7.97
N ARG A 162 -29.65 -10.66 -7.53
CA ARG A 162 -29.05 -11.67 -6.65
C ARG A 162 -28.63 -11.07 -5.32
N LYS A 163 -28.84 -11.80 -4.23
CA LYS A 163 -28.38 -11.40 -2.90
C LYS A 163 -26.87 -11.55 -2.77
N LEU A 164 -26.22 -10.57 -2.17
CA LEU A 164 -24.86 -10.71 -1.67
C LEU A 164 -24.86 -11.61 -0.43
N VAL A 165 -24.00 -12.62 -0.43
CA VAL A 165 -23.82 -13.56 0.68
C VAL A 165 -22.38 -13.46 1.16
N PRO A 166 -22.13 -12.94 2.38
CA PRO A 166 -20.77 -12.82 2.90
C PRO A 166 -20.19 -14.18 3.29
N VAL A 167 -18.91 -14.38 3.01
CA VAL A 167 -18.08 -15.46 3.53
C VAL A 167 -16.97 -14.81 4.36
N TRP A 168 -17.15 -14.88 5.67
CA TRP A 168 -16.36 -14.15 6.65
C TRP A 168 -15.06 -14.88 7.00
N HIS A 169 -13.94 -14.17 6.94
CA HIS A 169 -12.66 -14.60 7.49
C HIS A 169 -12.23 -13.65 8.63
N GLN A 170 -11.91 -14.18 9.80
CA GLN A 170 -11.44 -13.35 10.92
C GLN A 170 -9.91 -13.30 10.92
N VAL A 171 -9.34 -12.10 11.00
CA VAL A 171 -7.90 -11.90 11.16
C VAL A 171 -7.62 -11.36 12.56
N ASP A 172 -6.79 -12.05 13.34
CA ASP A 172 -6.31 -11.53 14.62
C ASP A 172 -5.04 -10.72 14.42
N ALA A 173 -5.08 -9.41 14.70
CA ALA A 173 -3.95 -8.52 14.49
C ALA A 173 -2.76 -8.79 15.42
N VAL A 174 -2.96 -9.50 16.54
CA VAL A 174 -1.88 -9.88 17.47
C VAL A 174 -1.42 -11.34 17.31
N THR A 175 -1.81 -11.98 16.21
CA THR A 175 -1.34 -13.33 15.86
C THR A 175 0.17 -13.40 15.69
N THR A 176 0.74 -14.57 15.98
CA THR A 176 2.16 -14.88 15.71
C THR A 176 2.38 -15.47 14.32
N GLN A 177 1.30 -15.73 13.57
CA GLN A 177 1.41 -16.18 12.19
C GLN A 177 2.02 -15.09 11.32
N THR A 178 2.82 -15.51 10.35
CA THR A 178 3.23 -14.61 9.28
C THR A 178 2.02 -14.23 8.45
N TYR A 179 2.07 -13.05 7.87
CA TYR A 179 1.01 -12.56 7.02
C TYR A 179 0.81 -13.48 5.80
N ALA A 180 1.87 -14.04 5.22
CA ALA A 180 1.80 -15.09 4.20
C ALA A 180 0.89 -16.26 4.59
N GLN A 181 1.00 -16.74 5.82
CA GLN A 181 0.18 -17.83 6.32
C GLN A 181 -1.30 -17.43 6.47
N ILE A 182 -1.56 -16.23 7.02
CA ILE A 182 -2.92 -15.71 7.19
C ILE A 182 -3.62 -15.62 5.83
N TYR A 183 -2.99 -14.96 4.87
CA TYR A 183 -3.60 -14.71 3.57
C TYR A 183 -3.70 -15.97 2.69
N GLN A 184 -2.81 -16.93 2.86
CA GLN A 184 -2.94 -18.24 2.22
C GLN A 184 -4.14 -19.01 2.79
N ALA A 185 -4.37 -18.96 4.10
CA ALA A 185 -5.52 -19.59 4.75
C ALA A 185 -6.83 -18.90 4.32
N MET A 186 -6.85 -17.57 4.31
CA MET A 186 -7.98 -16.78 3.83
C MET A 186 -8.31 -17.08 2.36
N CYS A 187 -7.29 -17.20 1.50
CA CYS A 187 -7.52 -17.60 0.13
C CYS A 187 -8.13 -19.02 0.04
N ALA A 188 -7.61 -19.99 0.79
CA ALA A 188 -8.14 -21.36 0.75
C ALA A 188 -9.61 -21.41 1.20
N ASP A 189 -9.94 -20.71 2.28
CA ASP A 189 -11.31 -20.58 2.80
C ASP A 189 -12.26 -20.01 1.74
N TRP A 190 -11.86 -18.94 1.05
CA TRP A 190 -12.69 -18.32 0.03
C TRP A 190 -12.75 -19.08 -1.29
N THR A 191 -11.66 -19.74 -1.71
CA THR A 191 -11.55 -20.30 -3.06
C THR A 191 -11.82 -21.80 -3.11
N GLN A 192 -11.38 -22.55 -2.10
CA GLN A 192 -11.48 -24.01 -2.05
C GLN A 192 -12.68 -24.48 -1.24
N ASP A 193 -12.99 -23.80 -0.13
CA ASP A 193 -14.08 -24.22 0.74
C ASP A 193 -15.41 -23.60 0.29
N HIS A 194 -15.42 -22.28 0.08
CA HIS A 194 -16.66 -21.53 -0.18
C HIS A 194 -16.86 -21.07 -1.63
N HIS A 195 -15.81 -21.08 -2.45
CA HIS A 195 -15.85 -20.72 -3.87
C HIS A 195 -16.51 -19.35 -4.13
N VAL A 196 -16.00 -18.27 -3.55
CA VAL A 196 -16.55 -16.92 -3.70
C VAL A 196 -16.37 -16.35 -5.11
N PHE A 197 -17.22 -15.41 -5.50
CA PHE A 197 -17.13 -14.71 -6.80
C PHE A 197 -16.14 -13.54 -6.76
N ALA A 198 -16.16 -12.79 -5.67
CA ALA A 198 -15.27 -11.67 -5.41
C ALA A 198 -14.74 -11.74 -3.98
N ALA A 199 -13.57 -11.16 -3.75
CA ALA A 199 -12.95 -11.03 -2.44
C ALA A 199 -12.48 -9.59 -2.24
N PHE A 200 -12.73 -9.05 -1.05
CA PHE A 200 -12.38 -7.67 -0.69
C PHE A 200 -11.15 -7.59 0.19
N GLY A 201 -10.35 -6.54 -0.03
CA GLY A 201 -9.14 -6.20 0.70
C GLY A 201 -8.04 -7.28 0.68
N GLY A 202 -7.07 -7.17 1.59
CA GLY A 202 -5.89 -8.04 1.64
C GLY A 202 -4.82 -7.68 0.60
N PRO A 203 -3.74 -6.99 1.00
CA PRO A 203 -2.83 -6.29 0.07
C PRO A 203 -1.71 -7.18 -0.47
N THR A 204 -1.83 -8.50 -0.40
CA THR A 204 -0.67 -9.38 -0.54
C THR A 204 -0.59 -10.05 -1.88
N ASP A 205 0.62 -10.13 -2.45
CA ASP A 205 0.83 -10.86 -3.70
C ASP A 205 0.47 -12.34 -3.57
N THR A 206 0.65 -12.92 -2.37
CA THR A 206 0.18 -14.28 -2.05
C THR A 206 -1.34 -14.40 -2.26
N LEU A 207 -2.12 -13.47 -1.70
CA LEU A 207 -3.58 -13.45 -1.88
C LEU A 207 -3.96 -13.18 -3.33
N ARG A 208 -3.40 -12.12 -3.94
CA ARG A 208 -3.68 -11.72 -5.34
C ARG A 208 -3.45 -12.88 -6.29
N GLN A 209 -2.29 -13.55 -6.19
CA GLN A 209 -1.95 -14.68 -7.03
C GLN A 209 -2.92 -15.84 -6.85
N CYS A 210 -3.30 -16.12 -5.60
CA CYS A 210 -4.22 -17.20 -5.27
C CYS A 210 -5.63 -16.93 -5.80
N LEU A 211 -6.18 -15.73 -5.58
CA LEU A 211 -7.49 -15.30 -6.11
C LEU A 211 -7.51 -15.28 -7.64
N HIS A 212 -6.44 -14.77 -8.27
CA HIS A 212 -6.28 -14.72 -9.71
C HIS A 212 -6.39 -16.13 -10.32
N ASN A 213 -5.62 -17.08 -9.77
CA ASN A 213 -5.60 -18.47 -10.21
C ASN A 213 -6.95 -19.18 -9.97
N ALA A 214 -7.64 -18.84 -8.88
CA ALA A 214 -8.90 -19.45 -8.49
C ALA A 214 -10.12 -18.95 -9.26
N GLY A 215 -9.99 -17.95 -10.12
CA GLY A 215 -11.17 -17.44 -10.83
C GLY A 215 -11.92 -16.33 -10.09
N VAL A 216 -11.33 -15.69 -9.08
CA VAL A 216 -11.99 -14.72 -8.18
C VAL A 216 -11.61 -13.28 -8.51
N LEU A 217 -12.57 -12.35 -8.44
CA LEU A 217 -12.30 -10.91 -8.52
C LEU A 217 -11.65 -10.43 -7.23
N HIS A 218 -10.61 -9.59 -7.34
CA HIS A 218 -9.99 -8.96 -6.18
C HIS A 218 -10.21 -7.45 -6.25
N ILE A 219 -11.04 -6.94 -5.36
CA ILE A 219 -11.39 -5.52 -5.29
C ILE A 219 -10.87 -5.00 -3.96
N THR A 220 -10.15 -3.89 -3.96
CA THR A 220 -9.66 -3.29 -2.72
C THR A 220 -9.72 -1.78 -2.78
N ASP A 221 -9.88 -1.15 -1.62
CA ASP A 221 -9.74 0.30 -1.49
C ASP A 221 -8.73 0.68 -0.38
N ASP A 222 -7.88 -0.25 0.06
CA ASP A 222 -6.83 0.02 1.04
C ASP A 222 -5.62 0.75 0.43
N LEU A 223 -4.80 1.38 1.26
CA LEU A 223 -3.56 2.04 0.86
C LEU A 223 -2.65 1.10 0.06
N THR A 224 -2.05 1.61 -1.02
CA THR A 224 -1.47 0.76 -2.06
C THR A 224 -0.09 0.20 -1.68
N SER A 225 0.07 -1.08 -1.99
CA SER A 225 1.36 -1.80 -2.06
C SER A 225 1.75 -2.13 -3.50
N SER A 226 0.94 -1.69 -4.48
CA SER A 226 0.96 -2.16 -5.86
C SER A 226 1.65 -1.17 -6.78
N ASP A 227 2.46 -1.67 -7.72
CA ASP A 227 3.00 -0.91 -8.84
C ASP A 227 2.23 -1.23 -10.13
N SER A 228 2.60 -0.60 -11.26
CA SER A 228 1.96 -0.87 -12.55
C SER A 228 2.13 -2.34 -12.99
N ALA A 229 3.22 -2.99 -12.58
CA ALA A 229 3.48 -4.39 -12.91
C ALA A 229 2.51 -5.33 -12.17
N THR A 230 2.10 -5.00 -10.95
CA THR A 230 1.06 -5.75 -10.20
C THR A 230 -0.25 -5.80 -10.97
N PHE A 231 -0.74 -4.68 -11.49
CA PHE A 231 -1.99 -4.66 -12.28
C PHE A 231 -1.87 -5.41 -13.60
N ALA A 232 -0.70 -5.37 -14.25
CA ALA A 232 -0.44 -6.16 -15.45
C ALA A 232 -0.40 -7.67 -15.16
N ARG A 233 0.17 -8.08 -14.02
CA ARG A 233 0.18 -9.49 -13.56
C ARG A 233 -1.21 -9.98 -13.16
N PHE A 234 -2.04 -9.11 -12.57
CA PHE A 234 -3.35 -9.45 -12.03
C PHE A 234 -4.46 -8.60 -12.69
N PRO A 235 -4.90 -8.91 -13.92
CA PRO A 235 -5.86 -8.08 -14.67
C PRO A 235 -7.28 -8.01 -14.07
N TYR A 236 -7.60 -8.85 -13.07
CA TYR A 236 -8.87 -8.84 -12.32
C TYR A 236 -8.71 -8.26 -10.90
N TYR A 237 -7.61 -7.56 -10.66
CA TYR A 237 -7.34 -6.78 -9.46
C TYR A 237 -7.66 -5.31 -9.72
N THR A 238 -8.32 -4.65 -8.76
CA THR A 238 -8.68 -3.23 -8.85
C THR A 238 -8.54 -2.54 -7.50
N GLU A 239 -7.87 -1.40 -7.50
CA GLU A 239 -7.76 -0.42 -6.42
C GLU A 239 -8.67 0.79 -6.74
N ILE A 240 -9.61 1.14 -5.86
CA ILE A 240 -10.70 2.06 -6.26
C ILE A 240 -10.28 3.53 -6.17
N SER A 241 -9.84 4.00 -5.01
CA SER A 241 -9.64 5.42 -4.69
C SER A 241 -8.17 5.79 -4.56
N LEU A 242 -7.27 4.92 -5.03
CA LEU A 242 -5.83 5.02 -4.82
C LEU A 242 -5.08 5.28 -6.13
N MET A 243 -3.81 5.62 -5.99
CA MET A 243 -2.83 5.65 -7.06
C MET A 243 -1.84 4.53 -6.81
N ASN A 244 -1.45 3.78 -7.85
CA ASN A 244 -0.35 2.84 -7.74
C ASN A 244 0.99 3.55 -7.40
N LEU A 245 1.95 2.81 -6.87
CA LEU A 245 3.23 3.34 -6.40
C LEU A 245 4.03 4.08 -7.49
N ASP A 246 3.94 3.67 -8.76
CA ASP A 246 4.64 4.35 -9.85
C ASP A 246 4.03 5.73 -10.12
N ARG A 247 2.69 5.85 -10.07
CA ARG A 247 1.98 7.13 -10.23
C ARG A 247 2.23 8.07 -9.05
N ILE A 248 2.28 7.53 -7.83
CA ILE A 248 2.65 8.31 -6.63
C ILE A 248 4.07 8.86 -6.80
N ALA A 249 5.03 8.00 -7.12
CA ALA A 249 6.43 8.38 -7.35
C ALA A 249 6.59 9.40 -8.49
N ALA A 250 5.78 9.30 -9.54
CA ALA A 250 5.80 10.23 -10.68
C ALA A 250 5.27 11.63 -10.32
N GLU A 251 4.26 11.72 -9.45
CA GLU A 251 3.66 13.00 -9.02
C GLU A 251 4.46 13.71 -7.91
N GLU A 252 5.18 12.95 -7.08
CA GLU A 252 5.90 13.47 -5.92
C GLU A 252 6.84 14.64 -6.26
N VAL A 253 7.73 14.48 -7.24
CA VAL A 253 8.72 15.51 -7.57
C VAL A 253 8.09 16.76 -8.19
N PRO A 254 7.19 16.67 -9.20
CA PRO A 254 6.44 17.83 -9.69
C PRO A 254 5.69 18.59 -8.60
N ALA A 255 4.92 17.89 -7.76
CA ALA A 255 4.13 18.50 -6.70
C ALA A 255 5.01 19.24 -5.68
N LEU A 256 6.10 18.61 -5.24
CA LEU A 256 7.06 19.22 -4.31
C LEU A 256 7.82 20.40 -4.92
N SER A 257 8.20 20.30 -6.20
CA SER A 257 8.85 21.39 -6.92
C SER A 257 7.95 22.62 -7.03
N ALA A 258 6.66 22.42 -7.35
CA ALA A 258 5.68 23.50 -7.46
C ALA A 258 5.48 24.26 -6.15
N GLN A 259 5.75 23.62 -5.01
CA GLN A 259 5.59 24.18 -3.67
C GLN A 259 6.89 24.72 -3.06
N GLY A 260 8.00 24.66 -3.80
CA GLY A 260 9.30 25.11 -3.31
C GLY A 260 9.86 24.22 -2.19
N TYR A 261 9.56 22.92 -2.22
CA TYR A 261 10.08 21.95 -1.26
C TYR A 261 11.60 21.98 -1.19
N PHE A 262 12.29 22.00 -2.33
CA PHE A 262 13.75 21.97 -2.40
C PHE A 262 14.46 23.29 -2.07
N SER A 263 13.75 24.25 -1.45
CA SER A 263 14.40 25.43 -0.86
C SER A 263 15.21 25.05 0.38
N GLY A 264 16.22 25.84 0.74
CA GLY A 264 17.09 25.50 1.88
C GLY A 264 16.35 25.31 3.21
N TRP A 265 16.80 24.34 3.99
CA TRP A 265 16.22 23.94 5.28
C TRP A 265 17.31 23.68 6.31
N ASP A 266 17.03 23.98 7.58
CA ASP A 266 17.88 23.64 8.72
C ASP A 266 17.24 22.50 9.50
N ALA A 267 17.74 21.28 9.27
CA ALA A 267 17.22 20.08 9.91
C ALA A 267 17.60 19.92 11.39
N ALA A 268 18.35 20.85 11.98
CA ALA A 268 18.58 20.90 13.43
C ALA A 268 17.61 21.86 14.13
N LEU A 269 17.14 22.89 13.42
CA LEU A 269 16.30 23.96 13.97
C LEU A 269 14.86 23.94 13.47
N SER A 270 14.51 23.04 12.55
CA SER A 270 13.16 22.90 11.98
C SER A 270 12.67 24.21 11.36
N GLN A 271 13.49 24.83 10.51
CA GLN A 271 13.17 26.13 9.89
C GLN A 271 13.88 26.31 8.54
N PRO A 272 13.48 27.32 7.73
CA PRO A 272 14.20 27.65 6.50
C PRO A 272 15.70 27.92 6.76
N GLY A 273 16.53 27.37 5.87
CA GLY A 273 17.99 27.45 5.92
C GLY A 273 18.58 28.03 4.65
N ALA A 274 19.90 28.21 4.64
CA ALA A 274 20.63 28.76 3.49
C ALA A 274 21.29 27.70 2.58
N SER A 275 21.39 26.45 3.05
CA SER A 275 22.04 25.36 2.32
C SER A 275 21.15 24.85 1.18
N PRO A 276 21.72 24.40 0.05
CA PRO A 276 20.96 23.68 -0.97
C PRO A 276 20.36 22.40 -0.39
N ALA A 277 19.14 22.06 -0.81
CA ALA A 277 18.46 20.85 -0.36
C ALA A 277 19.27 19.58 -0.67
N LYS A 278 19.40 18.73 0.34
CA LYS A 278 19.99 17.40 0.28
C LYS A 278 18.94 16.36 0.66
N VAL A 279 18.49 15.62 -0.35
CA VAL A 279 17.32 14.73 -0.25
C VAL A 279 17.75 13.33 0.18
N GLY A 280 17.07 12.77 1.18
CA GLY A 280 17.09 11.35 1.53
C GLY A 280 15.74 10.71 1.22
N VAL A 281 15.74 9.43 0.85
CA VAL A 281 14.51 8.66 0.62
C VAL A 281 14.46 7.49 1.59
N LEU A 282 13.37 7.33 2.34
CA LEU A 282 13.11 6.16 3.17
C LEU A 282 11.97 5.35 2.55
N THR A 283 12.16 4.05 2.37
CA THR A 283 11.10 3.17 1.85
C THR A 283 11.28 1.72 2.31
N TYR A 284 10.37 0.84 1.91
CA TYR A 284 10.49 -0.59 2.13
C TYR A 284 11.40 -1.28 1.11
N ASP A 285 12.07 -2.34 1.57
CA ASP A 285 12.78 -3.31 0.75
C ASP A 285 11.81 -4.41 0.28
N SER A 286 10.97 -4.08 -0.70
CA SER A 286 10.12 -5.02 -1.43
C SER A 286 10.10 -4.67 -2.91
N ASP A 287 9.76 -5.65 -3.77
CA ASP A 287 9.89 -5.50 -5.22
C ASP A 287 9.14 -4.28 -5.76
N THR A 288 7.91 -4.02 -5.28
CA THR A 288 7.06 -2.91 -5.76
C THR A 288 7.55 -1.54 -5.30
N PHE A 289 7.96 -1.40 -4.04
CA PHE A 289 8.54 -0.15 -3.52
C PHE A 289 9.92 0.14 -4.12
N VAL A 290 10.76 -0.88 -4.26
CA VAL A 290 12.06 -0.77 -4.92
C VAL A 290 11.88 -0.39 -6.39
N HIS A 291 10.89 -0.95 -7.08
CA HIS A 291 10.55 -0.60 -8.46
C HIS A 291 10.16 0.88 -8.56
N ALA A 292 9.17 1.33 -7.77
CA ALA A 292 8.71 2.71 -7.81
C ALA A 292 9.83 3.71 -7.45
N VAL A 293 10.62 3.43 -6.41
CA VAL A 293 11.69 4.32 -5.98
C VAL A 293 12.83 4.37 -6.99
N LYS A 294 13.39 3.22 -7.42
CA LYS A 294 14.53 3.20 -8.33
C LYS A 294 14.16 3.51 -9.78
N GLY A 295 12.98 3.08 -10.21
CA GLY A 295 12.50 3.21 -11.58
C GLY A 295 11.88 4.57 -11.87
N VAL A 296 11.30 5.24 -10.85
CA VAL A 296 10.52 6.47 -11.06
C VAL A 296 11.02 7.62 -10.19
N LEU A 297 10.99 7.49 -8.85
CA LEU A 297 11.26 8.61 -7.94
C LEU A 297 12.70 9.14 -8.05
N LEU A 298 13.70 8.26 -7.96
CA LEU A 298 15.11 8.66 -8.01
C LEU A 298 15.49 9.31 -9.36
N PRO A 299 15.08 8.75 -10.52
CA PRO A 299 15.24 9.43 -11.81
C PRO A 299 14.54 10.79 -11.87
N ALA A 300 13.32 10.92 -11.35
CA ALA A 300 12.59 12.18 -11.34
C ALA A 300 13.31 13.25 -10.50
N LEU A 301 13.80 12.88 -9.32
CA LEU A 301 14.62 13.74 -8.45
C LEU A 301 15.89 14.22 -9.16
N ALA A 302 16.62 13.31 -9.81
CA ALA A 302 17.81 13.66 -10.57
C ALA A 302 17.48 14.58 -11.76
N GLY A 303 16.39 14.32 -12.48
CA GLY A 303 15.92 15.15 -13.59
C GLY A 303 15.51 16.56 -13.17
N ALA A 304 14.99 16.73 -11.95
CA ALA A 304 14.67 18.03 -11.36
C ALA A 304 15.88 18.77 -10.77
N GLY A 305 17.09 18.17 -10.82
CA GLY A 305 18.31 18.77 -10.28
C GLY A 305 18.52 18.56 -8.77
N HIS A 306 17.74 17.65 -8.16
CA HIS A 306 17.77 17.32 -6.74
C HIS A 306 18.00 15.82 -6.52
N PRO A 307 19.06 15.20 -7.07
CA PRO A 307 19.30 13.77 -6.89
C PRO A 307 19.35 13.42 -5.41
N ALA A 308 18.73 12.30 -5.02
CA ALA A 308 18.82 11.83 -3.65
C ALA A 308 20.29 11.58 -3.30
N ALA A 309 20.70 12.11 -2.15
CA ALA A 309 21.99 11.81 -1.56
C ALA A 309 22.09 10.34 -1.18
N ASP A 310 20.97 9.78 -0.71
CA ASP A 310 20.87 8.39 -0.27
C ASP A 310 19.42 7.90 -0.26
N ALA A 311 19.26 6.58 -0.35
CA ALA A 311 17.99 5.89 -0.20
C ALA A 311 18.15 4.73 0.79
N ALA A 312 17.36 4.76 1.87
CA ALA A 312 17.29 3.72 2.88
C ALA A 312 16.12 2.79 2.60
N TYR A 313 16.42 1.50 2.50
CA TYR A 313 15.44 0.43 2.30
C TYR A 313 15.32 -0.36 3.59
N VAL A 314 14.12 -0.34 4.17
CA VAL A 314 13.80 -1.00 5.44
C VAL A 314 13.08 -2.31 5.13
N SER A 315 13.45 -3.39 5.81
CA SER A 315 12.80 -4.69 5.64
C SER A 315 11.29 -4.54 5.75
N TYR A 316 10.62 -5.01 4.70
CA TYR A 316 9.17 -4.99 4.66
C TYR A 316 8.62 -5.99 5.73
N PRO A 317 7.67 -5.59 6.61
CA PRO A 317 7.18 -6.44 7.72
C PRO A 317 6.49 -7.74 7.26
N GLN A 318 6.78 -8.86 7.93
CA GLN A 318 6.18 -10.19 7.68
C GLN A 318 5.26 -10.66 8.82
N SER A 319 5.34 -9.99 9.98
CA SER A 319 4.48 -10.19 11.12
C SER A 319 4.54 -8.96 12.03
N GLN A 320 3.66 -8.93 13.05
CA GLN A 320 3.70 -7.91 14.10
C GLN A 320 5.03 -7.90 14.86
N ALA A 321 5.72 -9.05 14.95
CA ALA A 321 6.97 -9.19 15.69
C ALA A 321 8.15 -8.44 15.01
N ASP A 322 8.03 -8.08 13.74
CA ASP A 322 9.11 -7.42 12.98
C ASP A 322 9.28 -5.94 13.33
N ALA A 323 8.33 -5.36 14.06
CA ALA A 323 8.35 -3.95 14.43
C ALA A 323 9.66 -3.51 15.11
N GLY A 324 10.22 -4.33 16.00
CA GLY A 324 11.49 -4.03 16.66
C GLY A 324 12.66 -3.95 15.68
N ASN A 325 12.69 -4.83 14.68
CA ASN A 325 13.72 -4.81 13.63
C ASN A 325 13.56 -3.59 12.71
N ILE A 326 12.33 -3.29 12.28
CA ILE A 326 12.02 -2.11 11.46
C ILE A 326 12.45 -0.84 12.19
N SER A 327 12.08 -0.71 13.48
CA SER A 327 12.45 0.40 14.34
C SER A 327 13.98 0.60 14.39
N ALA A 328 14.76 -0.48 14.53
CA ALA A 328 16.22 -0.40 14.53
C ALA A 328 16.82 0.03 13.18
N GLN A 329 16.24 -0.42 12.07
CA GLN A 329 16.68 -0.03 10.73
C GLN A 329 16.36 1.45 10.44
N VAL A 330 15.19 1.93 10.85
CA VAL A 330 14.81 3.35 10.79
C VAL A 330 15.79 4.22 11.59
N SER A 331 16.15 3.83 12.80
CA SER A 331 17.15 4.54 13.63
C SER A 331 18.49 4.64 12.90
N SER A 332 18.90 3.56 12.26
CA SER A 332 20.16 3.49 11.49
C SER A 332 20.11 4.39 10.25
N ALA A 333 18.97 4.45 9.55
CA ALA A 333 18.75 5.34 8.42
C ALA A 333 18.83 6.82 8.84
N ILE A 334 18.21 7.20 9.97
CA ILE A 334 18.29 8.56 10.53
C ILE A 334 19.76 8.94 10.81
N LEU A 335 20.53 8.06 11.46
CA LEU A 335 21.94 8.32 11.73
C LEU A 335 22.74 8.52 10.44
N ARG A 336 22.50 7.71 9.41
CA ARG A 336 23.17 7.83 8.11
C ARG A 336 22.80 9.14 7.41
N PHE A 337 21.52 9.47 7.32
CA PHE A 337 21.03 10.73 6.76
C PHE A 337 21.66 11.94 7.44
N ARG A 338 21.77 11.94 8.77
CA ARG A 338 22.44 13.02 9.51
C ARG A 338 23.93 13.13 9.20
N GLN A 339 24.64 12.00 9.11
CA GLN A 339 26.07 11.99 8.76
C GLN A 339 26.31 12.52 7.34
N GLU A 340 25.37 12.25 6.44
CA GLU A 340 25.41 12.75 5.08
C GLU A 340 24.89 14.19 4.97
N GLY A 341 24.28 14.76 6.01
CA GLY A 341 23.73 16.10 5.99
C GLY A 341 22.46 16.23 5.15
N VAL A 342 21.67 15.15 5.05
CA VAL A 342 20.31 15.19 4.52
C VAL A 342 19.47 16.16 5.36
N ASP A 343 18.74 17.04 4.69
CA ASP A 343 17.85 18.03 5.30
C ASP A 343 16.41 17.97 4.75
N HIS A 344 16.18 17.17 3.70
CA HIS A 344 14.89 16.90 3.09
C HIS A 344 14.68 15.39 3.05
N VAL A 345 13.56 14.89 3.57
CA VAL A 345 13.25 13.45 3.57
C VAL A 345 11.92 13.19 2.88
N LEU A 346 11.94 12.27 1.92
CA LEU A 346 10.76 11.65 1.33
C LEU A 346 10.56 10.29 1.97
N ILE A 347 9.36 10.03 2.50
CA ILE A 347 9.00 8.72 3.05
C ILE A 347 8.01 8.08 2.08
N VAL A 348 8.44 7.04 1.38
CA VAL A 348 7.59 6.24 0.50
C VAL A 348 7.20 4.99 1.27
N ASP A 349 6.03 5.04 1.91
CA ASP A 349 5.48 3.94 2.69
C ASP A 349 4.04 3.63 2.27
N GLU A 350 3.47 2.65 2.96
CA GLU A 350 2.05 2.37 2.98
C GLU A 350 1.64 2.34 4.45
N ARG A 351 0.44 2.86 4.75
CA ARG A 351 -0.19 2.77 6.08
C ARG A 351 0.64 3.39 7.21
N ALA A 352 1.47 4.37 6.88
CA ALA A 352 2.13 5.26 7.83
C ALA A 352 3.09 4.63 8.85
N LEU A 353 3.45 3.34 8.74
CA LEU A 353 4.34 2.68 9.72
C LEU A 353 5.76 3.24 9.70
N LEU A 354 6.36 3.41 8.52
CA LEU A 354 7.68 4.03 8.40
C LEU A 354 7.62 5.50 8.81
N THR A 355 6.58 6.22 8.35
CA THR A 355 6.35 7.62 8.71
C THR A 355 6.37 7.80 10.21
N LEU A 356 5.56 7.01 10.91
CA LEU A 356 5.47 7.07 12.35
C LEU A 356 6.80 6.78 13.05
N PHE A 357 7.44 5.65 12.73
CA PHE A 357 8.69 5.28 13.39
C PHE A 357 9.78 6.30 13.11
N PHE A 358 9.85 6.81 11.88
CA PHE A 358 10.84 7.80 11.50
C PHE A 358 10.62 9.10 12.27
N LEU A 359 9.41 9.65 12.30
CA LEU A 359 9.12 10.92 12.96
C LEU A 359 9.42 10.85 14.47
N ASN A 360 8.97 9.80 15.15
CA ASN A 360 9.23 9.62 16.59
C ASN A 360 10.73 9.43 16.91
N GLN A 361 11.45 8.69 16.08
CA GLN A 361 12.88 8.48 16.29
C GLN A 361 13.72 9.69 15.89
N ALA A 362 13.34 10.41 14.84
CA ALA A 362 13.99 11.65 14.42
C ALA A 362 13.88 12.71 15.53
N GLU A 363 12.71 12.82 16.17
CA GLU A 363 12.49 13.65 17.35
C GLU A 363 13.46 13.29 18.49
N SER A 364 13.55 12.00 18.84
CA SER A 364 14.44 11.52 19.90
C SER A 364 15.93 11.80 19.62
N GLN A 365 16.27 12.04 18.36
CA GLN A 365 17.62 12.32 17.89
C GLN A 365 17.86 13.80 17.55
N HIS A 366 16.87 14.67 17.75
CA HIS A 366 16.89 16.08 17.35
C HIS A 366 17.24 16.27 15.86
N PHE A 367 16.57 15.49 15.01
CA PHE A 367 16.62 15.60 13.57
C PHE A 367 15.23 16.00 13.05
N PHE A 368 15.16 17.11 12.33
CA PHE A 368 13.93 17.75 11.89
C PHE A 368 14.00 18.07 10.40
N PRO A 369 14.20 17.08 9.51
CA PRO A 369 14.26 17.34 8.09
C PRO A 369 12.91 17.87 7.58
N ARG A 370 12.92 18.54 6.44
CA ARG A 370 11.69 18.93 5.78
C ARG A 370 11.09 17.72 5.10
N TYR A 371 9.84 17.40 5.42
CA TYR A 371 9.17 16.21 4.87
C TYR A 371 8.41 16.51 3.59
N GLY A 372 8.56 15.62 2.61
CA GLY A 372 7.66 15.51 1.45
C GLY A 372 6.72 14.33 1.69
N PHE A 373 5.43 14.63 1.86
CA PHE A 373 4.40 13.65 2.21
C PHE A 373 3.31 13.55 1.17
N ASN A 374 2.72 12.35 1.09
CA ASN A 374 1.48 12.09 0.40
C ASN A 374 0.47 11.32 1.26
N SER A 375 -0.73 11.07 0.73
CA SER A 375 -1.81 10.43 1.50
C SER A 375 -1.45 9.06 2.09
N GLN A 376 -0.48 8.34 1.54
CA GLN A 376 -0.04 7.05 2.10
C GLN A 376 0.64 7.20 3.46
N ASN A 377 1.23 8.37 3.73
CA ASN A 377 1.90 8.65 4.99
C ASN A 377 0.91 8.89 6.13
N GLY A 378 -0.38 9.13 5.84
CA GLY A 378 -1.42 9.37 6.84
C GLY A 378 -1.05 10.43 7.87
N THR A 379 -0.31 11.46 7.45
CA THR A 379 0.38 12.38 8.37
C THR A 379 -0.58 13.06 9.34
N GLU A 380 -1.72 13.55 8.86
CA GLU A 380 -2.71 14.17 9.75
C GLU A 380 -3.42 13.14 10.62
N ALA A 381 -3.69 11.94 10.10
CA ALA A 381 -4.25 10.84 10.89
C ALA A 381 -3.32 10.40 12.04
N LEU A 382 -2.00 10.62 11.93
CA LEU A 382 -1.04 10.44 13.03
C LEU A 382 -0.91 11.69 13.92
N LEU A 383 -1.01 12.89 13.34
CA LEU A 383 -0.84 14.15 14.06
C LEU A 383 -2.03 14.48 14.96
N GLU A 384 -3.26 14.31 14.47
CA GLU A 384 -4.51 14.63 15.18
C GLU A 384 -4.63 13.89 16.52
N PRO A 385 -4.35 12.57 16.63
CA PRO A 385 -4.32 11.88 17.93
C PRO A 385 -3.03 12.12 18.75
N GLY A 386 -2.02 12.79 18.19
CA GLY A 386 -0.73 13.03 18.86
C GLY A 386 0.22 11.82 18.84
N ASP A 387 0.08 10.92 17.87
CA ASP A 387 0.96 9.75 17.71
C ASP A 387 2.33 10.14 17.10
N VAL A 388 2.44 11.32 16.47
CA VAL A 388 3.71 11.93 16.05
C VAL A 388 3.92 13.32 16.65
N PRO A 389 5.18 13.74 16.89
CA PRO A 389 5.47 15.08 17.39
C PRO A 389 5.17 16.15 16.33
N LYS A 390 4.38 17.16 16.69
CA LYS A 390 4.03 18.26 15.78
C LYS A 390 5.26 19.07 15.32
N GLU A 391 6.33 19.07 16.12
CA GLU A 391 7.59 19.75 15.83
C GLU A 391 8.32 19.13 14.62
N GLN A 392 8.06 17.85 14.32
CA GLN A 392 8.61 17.16 13.15
C GLN A 392 7.99 17.65 11.85
N VAL A 393 6.69 17.91 11.83
CA VAL A 393 5.97 18.20 10.59
C VAL A 393 6.06 19.67 10.17
N ASN A 394 6.83 20.50 10.89
CA ASN A 394 7.00 21.90 10.53
C ASN A 394 7.65 22.03 9.13
N GLY A 395 7.05 22.88 8.30
CA GLY A 395 7.50 23.08 6.92
C GLY A 395 7.25 21.90 5.98
N ALA A 396 6.56 20.84 6.42
CA ALA A 396 6.17 19.72 5.56
C ALA A 396 5.27 20.19 4.41
N LEU A 397 5.49 19.58 3.24
CA LEU A 397 4.76 19.84 2.00
C LEU A 397 4.42 18.52 1.31
N GLY A 398 3.57 18.59 0.29
CA GLY A 398 3.38 17.50 -0.67
C GLY A 398 2.02 17.53 -1.33
N PHE A 399 1.42 16.38 -1.55
CA PHE A 399 0.10 16.30 -2.18
C PHE A 399 -0.74 15.16 -1.62
N GLY A 400 -2.05 15.32 -1.61
CA GLY A 400 -2.98 14.31 -1.14
C GLY A 400 -4.14 14.09 -2.10
N TRP A 401 -4.79 12.94 -1.98
CA TRP A 401 -6.01 12.58 -2.69
C TRP A 401 -7.08 12.00 -1.76
N ALA A 402 -6.83 11.96 -0.45
CA ALA A 402 -7.68 11.32 0.55
C ALA A 402 -7.92 12.26 1.75
N PRO A 403 -8.83 13.25 1.65
CA PRO A 403 -9.11 14.24 2.69
C PRO A 403 -9.19 13.71 4.11
N ILE A 404 -9.78 12.53 4.30
CA ILE A 404 -10.02 11.95 5.63
C ILE A 404 -8.75 11.58 6.40
N VAL A 405 -7.63 11.34 5.71
CA VAL A 405 -6.30 11.13 6.33
C VAL A 405 -5.37 12.32 6.11
N ASP A 406 -5.81 13.27 5.28
CA ASP A 406 -4.96 14.35 4.80
C ASP A 406 -5.11 15.65 5.60
N ILE A 407 -6.28 15.93 6.14
CA ILE A 407 -6.59 17.18 6.86
C ILE A 407 -7.43 16.88 8.11
N PRO A 408 -7.44 17.79 9.12
CA PRO A 408 -8.14 17.53 10.36
C PRO A 408 -9.61 17.18 10.15
N SER A 409 -10.16 16.30 10.99
CA SER A 409 -11.58 15.97 11.00
C SER A 409 -12.51 17.20 11.03
N THR A 410 -12.07 18.27 11.69
CA THR A 410 -12.79 19.56 11.76
C THR A 410 -12.91 20.28 10.41
N GLN A 411 -12.02 19.99 9.46
CA GLN A 411 -12.02 20.52 8.09
C GLN A 411 -12.61 19.53 7.08
N ASP A 412 -12.76 18.27 7.46
CA ASP A 412 -13.40 17.22 6.66
C ASP A 412 -14.61 16.56 7.37
N PRO A 413 -15.60 17.35 7.86
CA PRO A 413 -16.79 16.76 8.46
C PRO A 413 -17.63 16.03 7.41
N ASP A 414 -18.51 15.11 7.86
CA ASP A 414 -19.40 14.30 7.00
C ASP A 414 -20.21 15.07 5.95
N ASN A 415 -20.54 16.33 6.23
CA ASN A 415 -21.28 17.23 5.37
C ASN A 415 -20.44 18.44 4.90
N GLY A 416 -19.13 18.31 5.00
CA GLY A 416 -18.14 19.31 4.63
C GLY A 416 -17.89 19.42 3.13
N PRO A 417 -16.95 20.30 2.73
CA PRO A 417 -16.68 20.60 1.33
C PRO A 417 -16.08 19.42 0.55
N TYR A 418 -15.51 18.42 1.22
CA TYR A 418 -14.91 17.23 0.61
C TYR A 418 -15.82 16.02 0.64
N ALA A 419 -16.96 16.10 1.34
CA ALA A 419 -17.96 15.05 1.28
C ALA A 419 -18.81 15.23 0.03
N ASN A 420 -18.83 14.23 -0.85
CA ASN A 420 -19.79 14.15 -1.95
C ASN A 420 -21.05 13.36 -1.52
N ASP A 421 -22.01 13.19 -2.44
CA ASP A 421 -23.25 12.46 -2.15
C ASP A 421 -22.98 10.99 -1.80
N ALA A 422 -21.93 10.39 -2.35
CA ALA A 422 -21.56 9.01 -2.05
C ALA A 422 -21.12 8.84 -0.60
N ARG A 423 -20.20 9.70 -0.13
CA ARG A 423 -19.74 9.71 1.27
C ARG A 423 -20.90 10.00 2.22
N ARG A 424 -21.68 11.06 1.94
CA ARG A 424 -22.86 11.41 2.77
C ARG A 424 -23.84 10.27 2.90
N SER A 425 -24.17 9.60 1.80
CA SER A 425 -25.09 8.48 1.80
C SER A 425 -24.54 7.30 2.59
N CYS A 426 -23.25 6.98 2.44
CA CYS A 426 -22.59 5.91 3.19
C CYS A 426 -22.65 6.19 4.70
N ILE A 427 -22.16 7.35 5.14
CA ILE A 427 -22.16 7.69 6.58
C ILE A 427 -23.58 7.76 7.15
N SER A 428 -24.54 8.30 6.39
CA SER A 428 -25.94 8.34 6.83
C SER A 428 -26.51 6.93 7.05
N LEU A 429 -26.19 5.97 6.17
CA LEU A 429 -26.61 4.58 6.30
C LEU A 429 -25.99 3.96 7.57
N MET A 430 -24.69 4.12 7.75
CA MET A 430 -23.98 3.58 8.92
C MET A 430 -24.56 4.12 10.23
N LYS A 431 -24.78 5.44 10.32
CA LYS A 431 -25.41 6.07 11.49
C LYS A 431 -26.84 5.61 11.74
N ALA A 432 -27.62 5.39 10.69
CA ALA A 432 -29.00 4.88 10.81
C ALA A 432 -29.03 3.46 11.42
N HIS A 433 -27.94 2.71 11.30
CA HIS A 433 -27.76 1.38 11.90
C HIS A 433 -26.95 1.41 13.21
N GLY A 434 -26.72 2.59 13.79
CA GLY A 434 -26.08 2.76 15.10
C GLY A 434 -24.56 2.78 15.09
N GLN A 435 -23.91 2.82 13.91
CA GLN A 435 -22.46 3.00 13.82
C GLN A 435 -22.05 4.44 14.12
N SER A 436 -20.94 4.58 14.82
CA SER A 436 -20.28 5.85 15.11
C SER A 436 -18.78 5.63 15.17
N TYR A 437 -18.01 6.58 14.62
CA TYR A 437 -16.57 6.44 14.50
C TYR A 437 -15.85 7.29 15.54
N ALA A 438 -14.94 6.66 16.28
CA ALA A 438 -14.20 7.30 17.36
C ALA A 438 -13.06 8.20 16.83
N ASN A 439 -12.60 7.97 15.60
CA ASN A 439 -11.54 8.74 14.94
C ASN A 439 -11.71 8.67 13.40
N PRO A 440 -10.96 9.49 12.64
CA PRO A 440 -11.00 9.48 11.18
C PRO A 440 -10.59 8.16 10.54
N ASN A 441 -9.71 7.37 11.18
CA ASN A 441 -9.26 6.09 10.62
C ASN A 441 -10.39 5.05 10.56
N ALA A 442 -11.20 4.93 11.62
CA ALA A 442 -12.35 4.03 11.64
C ALA A 442 -13.42 4.48 10.64
N GLU A 443 -13.67 5.78 10.53
CA GLU A 443 -14.58 6.32 9.51
C GLU A 443 -14.05 6.04 8.10
N ALA A 444 -12.75 6.22 7.85
CA ALA A 444 -12.12 5.92 6.58
C ALA A 444 -12.36 4.47 6.18
N ILE A 445 -12.10 3.50 7.06
CA ILE A 445 -12.31 2.07 6.76
C ILE A 445 -13.78 1.78 6.38
N ALA A 446 -14.75 2.38 7.07
CA ALA A 446 -16.16 2.24 6.68
C ALA A 446 -16.45 2.82 5.29
N LEU A 447 -15.85 3.97 4.95
CA LEU A 447 -15.95 4.57 3.62
C LEU A 447 -15.28 3.71 2.53
N LEU A 448 -14.16 3.04 2.83
CA LEU A 448 -13.50 2.09 1.92
C LEU A 448 -14.42 0.92 1.60
N ASN A 449 -15.01 0.32 2.63
CA ASN A 449 -16.01 -0.75 2.47
C ASN A 449 -17.15 -0.28 1.56
N CYS A 450 -17.66 0.95 1.76
CA CYS A 450 -18.68 1.52 0.89
C CYS A 450 -18.26 1.58 -0.59
N ASN A 451 -17.01 1.92 -0.90
CA ASN A 451 -16.52 1.93 -2.28
C ASN A 451 -16.47 0.52 -2.88
N GLU A 452 -15.97 -0.47 -2.16
CA GLU A 452 -15.85 -1.86 -2.64
C GLU A 452 -17.21 -2.45 -3.04
N PHE A 453 -18.21 -2.35 -2.16
CA PHE A 453 -19.56 -2.83 -2.45
C PHE A 453 -20.23 -2.06 -3.59
N ARG A 454 -20.09 -0.73 -3.62
CA ARG A 454 -20.68 0.11 -4.68
C ARG A 454 -20.04 -0.15 -6.03
N LEU A 455 -18.72 -0.37 -6.07
CA LEU A 455 -18.01 -0.66 -7.31
C LEU A 455 -18.43 -2.01 -7.87
N LEU A 456 -18.47 -3.06 -7.02
CA LEU A 456 -18.97 -4.37 -7.40
C LEU A 456 -20.36 -4.27 -8.04
N LYS A 457 -21.30 -3.60 -7.36
CA LYS A 457 -22.66 -3.40 -7.87
C LYS A 457 -22.65 -2.64 -9.20
N ARG A 458 -21.95 -1.51 -9.28
CA ARG A 458 -21.93 -0.65 -10.45
C ARG A 458 -21.32 -1.32 -11.68
N ALA A 459 -20.20 -2.00 -11.52
CA ALA A 459 -19.53 -2.70 -12.61
C ALA A 459 -20.40 -3.86 -13.13
N LEU A 460 -21.03 -4.65 -12.25
CA LEU A 460 -21.93 -5.72 -12.69
C LEU A 460 -23.21 -5.21 -13.37
N GLU A 461 -23.73 -4.04 -12.99
CA GLU A 461 -24.87 -3.41 -13.66
C GLU A 461 -24.53 -2.86 -15.06
N LEU A 462 -23.28 -2.44 -15.27
CA LEU A 462 -22.80 -1.96 -16.56
C LEU A 462 -22.29 -3.09 -17.48
N GLY A 463 -21.95 -4.23 -16.88
CA GLY A 463 -21.43 -5.41 -17.56
C GLY A 463 -22.51 -6.20 -18.33
N PRO A 464 -22.11 -7.01 -19.32
CA PRO A 464 -23.02 -7.93 -19.99
C PRO A 464 -23.48 -9.08 -19.07
N THR A 465 -24.55 -9.77 -19.48
CA THR A 465 -24.94 -11.06 -18.89
C THR A 465 -24.39 -12.24 -19.70
N PRO A 466 -24.16 -13.42 -19.11
CA PRO A 466 -24.27 -13.73 -17.67
C PRO A 466 -23.17 -13.05 -16.84
N ILE A 467 -23.39 -12.96 -15.51
CA ILE A 467 -22.37 -12.50 -14.58
C ILE A 467 -21.12 -13.38 -14.74
N SER A 468 -19.95 -12.77 -14.71
CA SER A 468 -18.63 -13.41 -14.71
C SER A 468 -17.57 -12.35 -14.33
N ARG A 469 -16.32 -12.78 -14.12
CA ARG A 469 -15.23 -11.81 -13.98
C ARG A 469 -15.06 -10.92 -15.20
N ASP A 470 -15.23 -11.49 -16.40
CA ASP A 470 -15.11 -10.74 -17.65
C ASP A 470 -16.23 -9.72 -17.81
N SER A 471 -17.44 -10.07 -17.38
CA SER A 471 -18.54 -9.10 -17.40
C SER A 471 -18.35 -7.98 -16.39
N PHE A 472 -17.79 -8.28 -15.21
CA PHE A 472 -17.35 -7.26 -14.27
C PHE A 472 -16.30 -6.32 -14.90
N MET A 473 -15.23 -6.86 -15.50
CA MET A 473 -14.20 -6.02 -16.14
C MET A 473 -14.75 -5.21 -17.31
N ALA A 474 -15.64 -5.79 -18.12
CA ALA A 474 -16.31 -5.05 -19.19
C ALA A 474 -17.18 -3.91 -18.67
N GLY A 475 -17.78 -4.06 -17.48
CA GLY A 475 -18.52 -3.02 -16.79
C GLY A 475 -17.62 -1.96 -16.14
N LEU A 476 -16.55 -2.39 -15.46
CA LEU A 476 -15.51 -1.53 -14.90
C LEU A 476 -14.95 -0.60 -15.98
N ASN A 477 -14.60 -1.15 -17.14
CA ASN A 477 -14.04 -0.42 -18.28
C ASN A 477 -14.98 0.63 -18.88
N ARG A 478 -16.27 0.61 -18.52
CA ARG A 478 -17.29 1.59 -18.94
C ARG A 478 -17.57 2.67 -17.90
N ILE A 479 -16.99 2.57 -16.69
CA ILE A 479 -17.23 3.53 -15.62
C ILE A 479 -16.65 4.90 -15.99
N GLY A 480 -15.41 4.95 -16.47
CA GLY A 480 -14.68 6.19 -16.70
C GLY A 480 -14.63 7.03 -15.42
N SER A 481 -15.09 8.27 -15.49
CA SER A 481 -15.17 9.20 -14.34
C SER A 481 -16.54 9.23 -13.64
N SER A 482 -17.46 8.32 -13.98
CA SER A 482 -18.83 8.37 -13.46
C SER A 482 -19.02 7.77 -12.07
N PHE A 483 -18.01 7.10 -11.52
CA PHE A 483 -18.06 6.60 -10.14
C PHE A 483 -17.77 7.74 -9.17
N GLN A 484 -18.50 7.78 -8.05
CA GLN A 484 -18.24 8.72 -6.97
C GLN A 484 -17.60 7.94 -5.83
N SER A 485 -16.28 8.08 -5.67
CA SER A 485 -15.56 7.55 -4.52
C SER A 485 -16.01 8.28 -3.25
N THR A 486 -16.11 7.55 -2.14
CA THR A 486 -16.34 8.13 -0.81
C THR A 486 -15.09 8.79 -0.23
N GLN A 487 -13.92 8.63 -0.85
CA GLN A 487 -12.62 8.95 -0.26
C GLN A 487 -11.73 9.87 -1.10
N THR A 488 -11.90 9.95 -2.42
CA THR A 488 -11.05 10.78 -3.28
C THR A 488 -11.81 11.86 -4.05
N PHE A 489 -11.10 12.88 -4.52
CA PHE A 489 -11.65 14.04 -5.22
C PHE A 489 -12.25 13.69 -6.58
N ALA A 490 -11.54 12.87 -7.34
CA ALA A 490 -11.92 12.45 -8.68
C ALA A 490 -11.43 11.03 -8.89
N ILE A 491 -12.22 10.24 -9.61
CA ILE A 491 -11.88 8.87 -9.95
C ILE A 491 -11.85 8.69 -11.47
N ARG A 492 -11.02 7.78 -11.95
CA ARG A 492 -11.07 7.25 -13.31
C ARG A 492 -10.84 5.74 -13.26
N LEU A 493 -11.88 4.97 -13.58
CA LEU A 493 -11.80 3.53 -13.72
C LEU A 493 -12.15 3.15 -15.16
N ASP A 494 -11.15 2.68 -15.89
CA ASP A 494 -11.30 2.24 -17.29
C ASP A 494 -10.28 1.14 -17.64
N ALA A 495 -10.21 0.75 -18.90
CA ALA A 495 -9.35 -0.35 -19.36
C ALA A 495 -7.84 -0.16 -19.10
N THR A 496 -7.39 1.05 -18.76
CA THR A 496 -5.99 1.33 -18.42
C THR A 496 -5.82 1.90 -17.00
N HIS A 497 -6.91 2.10 -16.27
CA HIS A 497 -6.89 2.66 -14.92
C HIS A 497 -7.67 1.75 -13.99
N HIS A 498 -6.95 0.83 -13.35
CA HIS A 498 -7.49 -0.04 -12.30
C HIS A 498 -7.08 0.44 -10.90
N ASP A 499 -6.44 1.59 -10.80
CA ASP A 499 -6.06 2.32 -9.59
C ASP A 499 -6.65 3.74 -9.68
N GLY A 500 -7.82 3.92 -9.09
CA GLY A 500 -8.77 4.89 -9.62
C GLY A 500 -8.61 6.36 -9.23
N ALA A 501 -7.69 6.81 -8.38
CA ALA A 501 -7.58 8.26 -8.12
C ALA A 501 -7.16 9.04 -9.39
N ALA A 502 -7.84 10.14 -9.68
CA ALA A 502 -7.64 10.93 -10.92
C ALA A 502 -7.32 12.42 -10.66
N ALA A 503 -7.30 12.85 -9.41
CA ALA A 503 -6.85 14.19 -9.04
C ALA A 503 -6.21 14.19 -7.66
N VAL A 504 -5.28 15.12 -7.46
CA VAL A 504 -4.63 15.40 -6.18
C VAL A 504 -4.82 16.86 -5.81
N ARG A 505 -4.54 17.21 -4.56
CA ARG A 505 -4.37 18.59 -4.12
C ARG A 505 -3.06 18.73 -3.39
N TYR A 506 -2.38 19.84 -3.62
CA TYR A 506 -1.21 20.20 -2.84
C TYR A 506 -1.63 20.58 -1.43
N TRP A 507 -0.76 20.30 -0.47
CA TRP A 507 -0.97 20.60 0.94
C TRP A 507 0.31 21.04 1.62
N ALA A 508 0.15 21.70 2.76
CA ALA A 508 1.26 22.13 3.60
C ALA A 508 0.86 22.05 5.06
N TYR A 509 1.85 21.88 5.93
CA TYR A 509 1.67 22.12 7.35
C TYR A 509 1.46 23.62 7.61
N ASP A 510 0.41 23.95 8.34
CA ASP A 510 0.11 25.30 8.81
C ASP A 510 0.36 25.39 10.33
N GLY A 511 1.46 26.06 10.71
CA GLY A 511 1.83 26.26 12.10
C GLY A 511 0.84 27.10 12.91
N GLY A 512 -0.09 27.81 12.28
CA GLY A 512 -1.15 28.56 12.94
C GLY A 512 -2.25 27.66 13.54
N CYS A 513 -2.63 26.59 12.84
CA CYS A 513 -3.53 25.56 13.38
C CYS A 513 -2.78 24.38 14.02
N GLY A 514 -1.51 24.18 13.65
CA GLY A 514 -0.76 22.98 13.98
C GLY A 514 -1.24 21.75 13.22
N CYS A 515 -1.61 21.92 11.94
CA CYS A 515 -2.31 20.91 11.15
C CYS A 515 -1.97 20.98 9.66
N MET A 516 -2.19 19.91 8.92
CA MET A 516 -2.12 19.89 7.46
C MET A 516 -3.32 20.61 6.83
N ARG A 517 -3.09 21.31 5.72
CA ARG A 517 -4.13 22.03 4.97
C ARG A 517 -3.87 21.95 3.46
N TYR A 518 -4.93 21.79 2.68
CA TYR A 518 -4.84 21.95 1.24
C TYR A 518 -4.52 23.39 0.84
N THR A 519 -3.58 23.55 -0.07
CA THR A 519 -3.07 24.83 -0.59
C THR A 519 -3.40 25.05 -2.07
N SER A 520 -3.99 24.05 -2.74
CA SER A 520 -4.46 24.14 -4.11
C SER A 520 -5.90 23.63 -4.28
N GLY A 521 -6.48 23.90 -5.45
CA GLY A 521 -7.60 23.11 -5.98
C GLY A 521 -7.10 21.81 -6.63
N ASP A 522 -8.04 21.06 -7.22
CA ASP A 522 -7.74 19.79 -7.88
C ASP A 522 -6.70 19.96 -8.99
N GLN A 523 -5.63 19.17 -8.92
CA GLN A 523 -4.64 18.96 -9.97
C GLN A 523 -4.95 17.61 -10.61
N ALA A 524 -5.28 17.61 -11.90
CA ALA A 524 -5.60 16.38 -12.60
C ALA A 524 -4.34 15.51 -12.74
N LEU A 525 -4.49 14.21 -12.45
CA LEU A 525 -3.46 13.22 -12.72
C LEU A 525 -3.51 12.80 -14.20
N PRO A 526 -2.37 12.47 -14.81
CA PRO A 526 -2.31 11.94 -16.18
C PRO A 526 -3.12 10.66 -16.40
#